data_AF-A0A1W2E8D1-F1
#
_entry.id   AF-A0A1W2E8D1-F1
#
_cell.length_a   1.000
_cell.length_b   1.000
_cell.length_c   1.000
_cell.angle_alpha   90.00
_cell.angle_beta   90.00
_cell.angle_gamma   90.00
#
_symmetry.space_group_name_H-M   'P 1'
#
loop_
_entity.id
_entity.type
_entity.pdbx_description
1 polymer ?
#
loop_
_entity_poly.entity_id
_entity_poly.type
_entity_poly.pdbx_seq_one_letter_code
_entity_poly.pdbx_strand_id
1 'polypeptide(L)'
;MEDNLENNGFSVPENYFNTLNDAIDARIRAEKIRMLAATEGYTVPEGYFEKLQLQILDKTVKEKKPQAKVLRLWRSSLLKYASAACFLIVSAAGLYFYQDQQSSKNIAHNDLATELLLYDIDEQVIIDHIEDHGLKARDPKHSNVELENYILNNYSQNDIASAF
;
A
#
# COMPACT_ATOMS: atom_id res chain seq x y z
N MET A 1 -4.50 4.62 79.17
CA MET A 1 -5.72 4.18 78.47
C MET A 1 -6.26 5.40 77.77
N GLU A 2 -5.66 5.65 76.60
CA GLU A 2 -5.96 6.72 75.66
C GLU A 2 -7.42 6.62 75.17
N ASP A 3 -8.17 7.73 75.27
CA ASP A 3 -9.51 7.87 74.70
C ASP A 3 -9.41 8.39 73.26
N ASN A 4 -10.00 7.62 72.35
CA ASN A 4 -9.94 7.74 70.90
C ASN A 4 -11.11 8.62 70.43
N LEU A 5 -10.97 9.94 70.51
CA LEU A 5 -11.99 10.91 70.08
C LEU A 5 -11.70 11.47 68.66
N GLU A 6 -11.18 10.65 67.75
CA GLU A 6 -10.81 11.04 66.39
C GLU A 6 -11.81 10.52 65.33
N ASN A 7 -13.07 10.93 65.40
CA ASN A 7 -13.97 11.09 64.22
C ASN A 7 -15.38 11.49 64.66
N ASN A 8 -15.51 12.66 65.28
CA ASN A 8 -16.79 13.32 65.30
C ASN A 8 -17.02 13.85 63.88
N GLY A 9 -18.08 13.44 63.19
CA GLY A 9 -18.43 13.82 61.80
C GLY A 9 -18.71 15.32 61.57
N PHE A 10 -18.15 16.17 62.44
CA PHE A 10 -18.20 17.63 62.46
C PHE A 10 -16.83 18.24 62.08
N SER A 11 -15.99 17.52 61.33
CA SER A 11 -14.74 18.07 60.80
C SER A 11 -14.99 18.72 59.44
N VAL A 12 -14.57 19.98 59.29
CA VAL A 12 -14.66 20.69 58.02
C VAL A 12 -13.44 20.41 57.15
N PRO A 13 -13.57 20.45 55.81
CA PRO A 13 -12.43 20.28 54.90
C PRO A 13 -11.34 21.33 55.14
N GLU A 14 -10.10 20.95 54.88
CA GLU A 14 -8.97 21.87 54.87
C GLU A 14 -9.26 23.05 53.91
N ASN A 15 -8.94 24.28 54.35
CA ASN A 15 -9.22 25.52 53.60
C ASN A 15 -10.68 25.87 53.33
N TYR A 16 -11.66 25.20 53.97
CA TYR A 16 -13.09 25.55 53.83
C TYR A 16 -13.35 27.03 54.10
N PHE A 17 -12.95 27.56 55.26
CA PHE A 17 -13.19 28.95 55.62
C PHE A 17 -12.37 29.95 54.80
N ASN A 18 -11.18 29.54 54.32
CA ASN A 18 -10.33 30.37 53.47
C ASN A 18 -10.97 30.63 52.10
N THR A 19 -11.74 29.67 51.58
CA THR A 19 -12.36 29.74 50.24
C THR A 19 -13.86 30.07 50.28
N LEU A 20 -14.49 29.99 51.45
CA LEU A 20 -15.93 30.17 51.61
C LEU A 20 -16.41 31.55 51.15
N ASN A 21 -15.71 32.62 51.52
CA ASN A 21 -16.09 33.99 51.12
C ASN A 21 -16.06 34.16 49.60
N ASP A 22 -14.99 33.71 48.95
CA ASP A 22 -14.85 33.78 47.49
C ASP A 22 -15.93 32.96 46.79
N ALA A 23 -16.26 31.77 47.32
CA ALA A 23 -17.31 30.92 46.78
C ALA A 23 -18.71 31.55 46.91
N ILE A 24 -19.01 32.18 48.04
CA ILE A 24 -20.26 32.91 48.26
C ILE A 24 -20.36 34.09 47.29
N ASP A 25 -19.30 34.89 47.18
CA ASP A 25 -19.24 36.04 46.28
C ASP A 25 -19.38 35.65 44.81
N ALA A 26 -18.68 34.59 44.39
CA ALA A 26 -18.80 34.06 43.03
C ALA A 26 -20.24 33.64 42.72
N ARG A 27 -20.91 32.99 43.67
CA ARG A 27 -22.31 32.54 43.51
C ARG A 27 -23.29 33.72 43.44
N ILE A 28 -23.09 34.75 44.26
CA ILE A 28 -23.91 35.99 44.21
C ILE A 28 -23.72 36.70 42.88
N ARG A 29 -22.47 36.81 42.39
CA ARG A 29 -22.17 37.44 41.10
C ARG A 29 -22.78 36.66 39.94
N ALA A 30 -22.67 35.32 39.95
CA ALA A 30 -23.28 34.47 38.94
C ALA A 30 -24.81 34.62 38.90
N GLU A 31 -25.48 34.68 40.06
CA GLU A 31 -26.93 34.88 40.12
C GLU A 31 -27.33 36.28 39.61
N LYS A 32 -26.56 37.33 39.97
CA LYS A 32 -26.78 38.68 39.43
C LYS A 32 -26.65 38.72 37.91
N ILE A 33 -25.63 38.09 37.34
CA ILE A 33 -25.45 37.99 35.88
C ILE A 33 -26.62 37.24 35.26
N ARG A 34 -27.09 36.15 35.87
CA ARG A 34 -28.22 35.37 35.38
C ARG A 34 -29.53 36.16 35.40
N MET A 35 -29.78 36.96 36.44
CA MET A 35 -30.94 37.86 36.51
C MET A 35 -30.87 38.97 35.47
N LEU A 36 -29.68 39.50 35.17
CA LEU A 36 -29.47 40.48 34.11
C LEU A 36 -29.66 39.86 32.72
N ALA A 37 -29.21 38.62 32.51
CA ALA A 37 -29.33 37.89 31.25
C ALA A 37 -30.72 37.24 31.02
N ALA A 38 -31.58 37.18 32.03
CA ALA A 38 -32.91 36.58 31.93
C ALA A 38 -33.87 37.35 31.00
N THR A 39 -33.48 38.52 30.50
CA THR A 39 -34.29 39.30 29.55
C THR A 39 -34.20 38.78 28.12
N GLU A 40 -33.15 38.05 27.74
CA GLU A 40 -33.02 37.49 26.39
C GLU A 40 -32.55 36.04 26.44
N GLY A 41 -33.50 35.14 26.69
CA GLY A 41 -33.31 33.73 26.36
C GLY A 41 -33.07 33.55 24.86
N TYR A 42 -32.60 32.37 24.46
CA TYR A 42 -32.51 32.02 23.04
C TYR A 42 -33.92 31.99 22.44
N THR A 43 -34.28 33.05 21.73
CA THR A 43 -35.53 33.12 20.97
C THR A 43 -35.24 32.77 19.52
N VAL A 44 -36.18 32.07 18.90
CA VAL A 44 -36.13 31.87 17.45
C VAL A 44 -36.67 33.12 16.76
N PRO A 45 -36.11 33.51 15.59
CA PRO A 45 -36.68 34.58 14.79
C PRO A 45 -38.15 34.30 14.44
N GLU A 46 -38.93 35.37 14.30
CA GLU A 46 -40.30 35.28 13.81
C GLU A 46 -40.35 34.54 12.46
N GLY A 47 -41.27 33.60 12.31
CA GLY A 47 -41.43 32.85 11.06
C GLY A 47 -40.43 31.70 10.84
N TYR A 48 -39.57 31.39 11.81
CA TYR A 48 -38.54 30.35 11.66
C TYR A 48 -39.13 28.98 11.29
N PHE A 49 -40.16 28.54 12.01
CA PHE A 49 -40.73 27.20 11.81
C PHE A 49 -41.54 27.10 10.52
N GLU A 50 -42.23 28.17 10.13
CA GLU A 50 -42.95 28.28 8.87
C GLU A 50 -41.97 28.19 7.68
N LYS A 51 -40.87 28.94 7.75
CA LYS A 51 -39.81 28.90 6.72
C LYS A 51 -39.14 27.53 6.67
N LEU A 52 -38.86 26.94 7.83
CA LEU A 52 -38.28 25.60 7.92
C LEU A 52 -39.19 24.55 7.28
N GLN A 53 -40.50 24.58 7.58
CA GLN A 53 -41.47 23.67 6.99
C GLN A 53 -41.53 23.80 5.46
N LEU A 54 -41.55 25.03 4.94
CA LEU A 54 -41.54 25.28 3.50
C LEU A 54 -40.27 24.74 2.83
N GLN A 55 -39.11 24.93 3.46
CA GLN A 55 -37.82 24.42 2.96
C GLN A 55 -37.76 22.89 2.96
N ILE A 56 -38.29 22.23 4.00
CA ILE A 56 -38.36 20.77 4.05
C ILE A 56 -39.26 20.25 2.92
N LEU A 57 -40.43 20.85 2.73
CA LEU A 57 -41.36 20.43 1.68
C LEU A 57 -40.78 20.62 0.28
N ASP A 58 -40.08 21.73 0.06
CA ASP A 58 -39.39 22.01 -1.21
C ASP A 58 -38.35 20.93 -1.53
N LYS A 59 -37.52 20.57 -0.55
CA LYS A 59 -36.45 19.58 -0.71
C LYS A 59 -36.92 18.12 -0.74
N THR A 60 -38.08 17.81 -0.18
CA THR A 60 -38.54 16.41 -0.04
C THR A 60 -39.64 16.02 -1.03
N VAL A 61 -40.48 16.99 -1.42
CA VAL A 61 -41.65 16.72 -2.27
C VAL A 61 -41.54 17.40 -3.63
N LYS A 62 -40.91 18.58 -3.73
CA LYS A 62 -40.82 19.33 -4.99
C LYS A 62 -39.56 19.04 -5.81
N GLU A 63 -38.57 18.34 -5.25
CA GLU A 63 -37.53 17.74 -6.07
C GLU A 63 -38.18 16.71 -7.00
N LYS A 64 -38.42 17.14 -8.24
CA LYS A 64 -38.67 16.25 -9.37
C LYS A 64 -37.53 15.26 -9.36
N LYS A 65 -37.77 14.07 -8.80
CA LYS A 65 -36.89 12.91 -8.98
C LYS A 65 -36.49 12.95 -10.45
N PRO A 66 -35.20 13.14 -10.80
CA PRO A 66 -34.81 13.02 -12.19
C PRO A 66 -35.32 11.65 -12.56
N GLN A 67 -36.31 11.58 -13.45
CA GLN A 67 -36.89 10.32 -13.86
C GLN A 67 -35.69 9.50 -14.27
N ALA A 68 -35.35 8.48 -13.48
CA ALA A 68 -34.17 7.69 -13.73
C ALA A 68 -34.44 7.10 -15.11
N LYS A 69 -33.82 7.69 -16.14
CA LYS A 69 -33.94 7.20 -17.50
C LYS A 69 -33.24 5.87 -17.42
N VAL A 70 -34.03 4.81 -17.23
CA VAL A 70 -33.55 3.44 -17.21
C VAL A 70 -32.93 3.18 -18.57
N LEU A 71 -31.63 3.44 -18.66
CA LEU A 71 -30.85 3.18 -19.85
C LEU A 71 -30.78 1.66 -19.94
N ARG A 72 -31.48 1.10 -20.92
CA ARG A 72 -31.40 -0.32 -21.23
C ARG A 72 -30.01 -0.60 -21.80
N LEU A 73 -29.06 -0.98 -20.94
CA LEU A 73 -27.64 -1.15 -21.30
C LEU A 73 -27.43 -2.15 -22.46
N TRP A 74 -28.31 -3.14 -22.60
CA TRP A 74 -28.18 -4.17 -23.63
C TRP A 74 -29.16 -3.91 -24.78
N ARG A 75 -28.64 -3.32 -25.87
CA ARG A 75 -29.33 -3.19 -27.16
C ARG A 75 -29.06 -4.48 -27.96
N SER A 76 -30.07 -5.35 -28.01
CA SER A 76 -29.99 -6.76 -28.43
C SER A 76 -29.50 -7.06 -29.85
N SER A 77 -29.29 -6.05 -30.72
CA SER A 77 -28.77 -6.26 -32.07
C SER A 77 -27.23 -6.26 -32.15
N LEU A 78 -26.54 -5.62 -31.21
CA LEU A 78 -25.06 -5.51 -31.25
C LEU A 78 -24.36 -6.75 -30.68
N LEU A 79 -25.03 -7.50 -29.81
CA LEU A 79 -24.49 -8.69 -29.16
C LEU A 79 -24.31 -9.86 -30.12
N LYS A 80 -25.15 -9.92 -31.17
CA LYS A 80 -25.06 -10.95 -32.20
C LYS A 80 -23.73 -10.84 -32.96
N TYR A 81 -23.24 -9.63 -33.18
CA TYR A 81 -21.96 -9.37 -33.83
C TYR A 81 -20.77 -9.55 -32.88
N ALA A 82 -20.93 -9.20 -31.60
CA ALA A 82 -19.88 -9.38 -30.59
C ALA A 82 -19.41 -10.85 -30.50
N SER A 83 -20.34 -11.80 -30.54
CA SER A 83 -20.02 -13.24 -30.56
C SER A 83 -19.16 -13.63 -31.78
N ALA A 84 -19.52 -13.17 -32.98
CA ALA A 84 -18.77 -13.45 -34.21
C ALA A 84 -17.35 -12.84 -34.20
N ALA A 85 -17.21 -11.60 -33.69
CA ALA A 85 -15.91 -10.95 -33.56
C ALA A 85 -14.99 -11.69 -32.57
N CYS A 86 -15.55 -12.21 -31.46
CA CYS A 86 -14.78 -13.02 -30.52
C CYS A 86 -14.20 -14.28 -31.16
N PHE A 87 -14.95 -14.96 -32.03
CA PHE A 87 -14.42 -16.14 -32.74
C PHE A 87 -13.25 -15.80 -33.67
N LEU A 88 -13.32 -14.65 -34.37
CA LEU A 88 -12.21 -14.19 -35.21
C LEU A 88 -10.95 -13.87 -34.39
N ILE A 89 -11.13 -13.17 -33.26
CA ILE A 89 -10.01 -12.80 -32.37
C ILE A 89 -9.39 -14.05 -31.74
N VAL A 90 -10.20 -14.98 -31.24
CA VAL A 90 -9.71 -16.23 -30.63
C VAL A 90 -9.01 -17.11 -31.65
N SER A 91 -9.53 -17.22 -32.87
CA SER A 91 -8.89 -18.01 -33.93
C SER A 91 -7.57 -17.39 -34.39
N ALA A 92 -7.52 -16.06 -34.57
CA ALA A 92 -6.29 -15.35 -34.93
C ALA A 92 -5.23 -15.41 -33.81
N ALA A 93 -5.64 -15.18 -32.56
CA ALA A 93 -4.75 -15.30 -31.41
C ALA A 93 -4.24 -16.74 -31.24
N GLY A 94 -5.12 -17.74 -31.40
CA GLY A 94 -4.75 -19.15 -31.34
C GLY A 94 -3.68 -19.53 -32.38
N LEU A 95 -3.82 -19.07 -33.63
CA LEU A 95 -2.80 -19.28 -34.67
C LEU A 95 -1.48 -18.56 -34.34
N TYR A 96 -1.54 -17.33 -33.83
CA TYR A 96 -0.36 -16.56 -33.43
C TYR A 96 0.41 -17.24 -32.30
N PHE A 97 -0.28 -17.65 -31.23
CA PHE A 97 0.34 -18.37 -30.11
C PHE A 97 0.84 -19.77 -30.48
N TYR A 98 0.19 -20.46 -31.43
CA TYR A 98 0.66 -21.75 -31.93
C TYR A 98 1.97 -21.63 -32.70
N GLN A 99 2.11 -20.58 -33.53
CA GLN A 99 3.34 -20.31 -34.26
C GLN A 99 4.49 -19.91 -33.33
N ASP A 100 4.21 -19.08 -32.31
CA ASP A 100 5.20 -18.65 -31.31
C ASP A 100 5.74 -19.84 -30.47
N GLN A 101 4.87 -20.76 -30.07
CA GLN A 101 5.30 -22.00 -29.39
C GLN A 101 6.20 -22.89 -30.28
N GLN A 102 5.93 -22.96 -31.59
CA GLN A 102 6.76 -23.72 -32.52
C GLN A 102 8.11 -23.04 -32.72
N SER A 103 8.17 -21.71 -32.88
CA SER A 103 9.43 -20.97 -33.01
C SER A 103 10.33 -21.13 -31.78
N SER A 104 9.77 -21.10 -30.57
CA SER A 104 10.53 -21.24 -29.33
C SER A 104 11.09 -22.67 -29.11
N LYS A 105 10.34 -23.72 -29.49
CA LYS A 105 10.80 -25.12 -29.40
C LYS A 105 11.94 -25.45 -30.38
N ASN A 106 11.88 -24.90 -31.60
CA ASN A 106 12.93 -25.14 -32.60
C ASN A 106 14.28 -24.51 -32.21
N ILE A 107 14.26 -23.34 -31.53
CA ILE A 107 15.48 -22.68 -31.05
C ILE A 107 16.15 -23.50 -29.93
N ALA A 108 15.37 -24.00 -28.96
CA ALA A 108 15.89 -24.78 -27.84
C ALA A 108 16.47 -26.15 -28.27
N HIS A 109 15.92 -26.78 -29.31
CA HIS A 109 16.42 -28.06 -29.81
C HIS A 109 17.75 -27.90 -30.58
N ASN A 110 17.89 -26.80 -31.33
CA ASN A 110 19.12 -26.49 -32.04
C ASN A 110 20.27 -26.21 -31.07
N ASP A 111 20.00 -25.52 -29.95
CA ASP A 111 21.00 -25.20 -28.93
C ASP A 111 21.56 -26.47 -28.25
N LEU A 112 20.68 -27.40 -27.85
CA LEU A 112 21.07 -28.70 -27.31
C LEU A 112 21.88 -29.55 -28.30
N ALA A 113 21.48 -29.54 -29.59
CA ALA A 113 22.17 -30.28 -30.63
C ALA A 113 23.57 -29.70 -30.89
N THR A 114 23.72 -28.38 -30.83
CA THR A 114 25.03 -27.73 -30.92
C THR A 114 25.90 -28.04 -29.71
N GLU A 115 25.36 -28.05 -28.50
CA GLU A 115 26.14 -28.41 -27.31
C GLU A 115 26.63 -29.87 -27.35
N LEU A 116 25.80 -30.82 -27.82
CA LEU A 116 26.22 -32.21 -27.97
C LEU A 116 27.34 -32.37 -29.02
N LEU A 117 27.31 -31.56 -30.09
CA LEU A 117 28.35 -31.56 -31.13
C LEU A 117 29.67 -31.00 -30.59
N LEU A 118 29.61 -29.99 -29.73
CA LEU A 118 30.81 -29.44 -29.08
C LEU A 118 31.39 -30.37 -28.00
N TYR A 119 30.57 -31.20 -27.35
CA TYR A 119 31.01 -32.11 -26.28
C TYR A 119 32.01 -33.18 -26.75
N ASP A 120 31.88 -33.67 -27.98
CA ASP A 120 32.73 -34.73 -28.52
C ASP A 120 34.03 -34.20 -29.17
N ILE A 121 34.32 -32.90 -29.02
CA ILE A 121 35.58 -32.33 -29.50
C ILE A 121 36.68 -32.70 -28.50
N ASP A 122 37.56 -33.62 -28.91
CA ASP A 122 38.71 -34.05 -28.12
C ASP A 122 39.70 -32.89 -27.86
N GLU A 123 40.29 -32.86 -26.66
CA GLU A 123 41.23 -31.82 -26.25
C GLU A 123 42.43 -31.70 -27.21
N GLN A 124 42.89 -32.81 -27.79
CA GLN A 124 44.00 -32.78 -28.74
C GLN A 124 43.61 -32.07 -30.04
N VAL A 125 42.35 -32.15 -30.47
CA VAL A 125 41.85 -31.41 -31.64
C VAL A 125 41.83 -29.91 -31.36
N ILE A 126 41.46 -29.53 -30.13
CA ILE A 126 41.51 -28.13 -29.69
C ILE A 126 42.96 -27.63 -29.67
N ILE A 127 43.88 -28.42 -29.12
CA ILE A 127 45.32 -28.09 -29.07
C ILE A 127 45.91 -27.96 -30.47
N ASP A 128 45.63 -28.93 -31.35
CA ASP A 128 46.09 -28.94 -32.74
C ASP A 128 45.56 -27.73 -33.51
N HIS A 129 44.26 -27.40 -33.33
CA HIS A 129 43.64 -26.22 -33.95
C HIS A 129 44.24 -24.90 -33.43
N ILE A 130 44.55 -24.82 -32.13
CA ILE A 130 45.18 -23.65 -31.51
C ILE A 130 46.64 -23.49 -31.97
N GLU A 131 47.37 -24.60 -32.10
CA GLU A 131 48.77 -24.62 -32.54
C GLU A 131 48.90 -24.29 -34.03
N ASP A 132 48.05 -24.87 -34.88
CA ASP A 132 47.98 -24.55 -36.33
C ASP A 132 47.62 -23.08 -36.56
N HIS A 133 46.68 -22.53 -35.77
CA HIS A 133 46.32 -21.11 -35.84
C HIS A 133 47.23 -20.18 -35.02
N GLY A 134 48.34 -20.67 -34.46
CA GLY A 134 49.40 -19.86 -33.85
C GLY A 134 49.04 -19.17 -32.53
N LEU A 135 47.99 -19.59 -31.84
CA LEU A 135 47.55 -19.04 -30.55
C LEU A 135 48.35 -19.69 -29.41
N LYS A 136 49.61 -19.29 -29.18
CA LYS A 136 50.43 -19.88 -28.10
C LYS A 136 49.71 -19.76 -26.73
N ALA A 137 49.49 -20.89 -26.07
CA ALA A 137 49.02 -20.96 -24.69
C ALA A 137 49.90 -20.08 -23.80
N ARG A 138 49.28 -19.12 -23.11
CA ARG A 138 49.97 -18.13 -22.29
C ARG A 138 50.61 -18.83 -21.09
N ASP A 139 51.95 -18.85 -21.03
CA ASP A 139 52.71 -19.22 -19.83
C ASP A 139 52.10 -18.48 -18.60
N PRO A 140 51.86 -19.15 -17.45
CA PRO A 140 51.29 -18.52 -16.26
C PRO A 140 52.39 -17.69 -15.58
N LYS A 141 52.75 -16.59 -16.22
CA LYS A 141 53.80 -15.65 -15.81
C LYS A 141 53.21 -14.43 -15.10
N HIS A 142 52.16 -14.66 -14.31
CA HIS A 142 51.66 -13.68 -13.36
C HIS A 142 52.06 -14.16 -11.97
N SER A 143 52.85 -13.32 -11.30
CA SER A 143 53.40 -13.63 -9.99
C SER A 143 52.28 -13.99 -9.02
N ASN A 144 52.37 -15.16 -8.37
CA ASN A 144 51.44 -15.58 -7.31
C ASN A 144 51.21 -14.47 -6.26
N VAL A 145 52.16 -13.54 -6.13
CA VAL A 145 52.08 -12.36 -5.25
C VAL A 145 50.88 -11.45 -5.56
N GLU A 146 50.54 -11.23 -6.83
CA GLU A 146 49.42 -10.32 -7.17
C GLU A 146 48.07 -10.98 -6.85
N LEU A 147 47.97 -12.29 -7.10
CA LEU A 147 46.79 -13.08 -6.74
C LEU A 147 46.65 -13.20 -5.21
N GLU A 148 47.75 -13.45 -4.50
CA GLU A 148 47.78 -13.57 -3.04
C GLU A 148 47.40 -12.24 -2.36
N ASN A 149 47.90 -11.11 -2.86
CA ASN A 149 47.53 -9.78 -2.37
C ASN A 149 46.05 -9.46 -2.61
N TYR A 150 45.51 -9.85 -3.77
CA TYR A 150 44.08 -9.64 -4.04
C TYR A 150 43.21 -10.44 -3.08
N ILE A 151 43.57 -11.70 -2.81
CA ILE A 151 42.83 -12.55 -1.89
C ILE A 151 42.89 -11.98 -0.47
N LEU A 152 44.07 -11.60 0.01
CA LEU A 152 44.24 -11.03 1.36
C LEU A 152 43.51 -9.70 1.56
N ASN A 153 43.40 -8.87 0.51
CA ASN A 153 42.73 -7.59 0.61
C ASN A 153 41.21 -7.67 0.51
N ASN A 154 40.68 -8.70 -0.16
CA ASN A 154 39.24 -8.80 -0.42
C ASN A 154 38.53 -9.88 0.40
N TYR A 155 39.28 -10.78 1.05
CA TYR A 155 38.73 -11.86 1.87
C TYR A 155 39.47 -11.94 3.21
N SER A 156 38.73 -11.97 4.33
CA SER A 156 39.34 -12.15 5.64
C SER A 156 39.54 -13.65 5.95
N GLN A 157 40.52 -14.01 6.80
CA GLN A 157 40.78 -15.42 7.15
C GLN A 157 39.53 -16.15 7.68
N ASN A 158 38.62 -15.44 8.34
CA ASN A 158 37.37 -16.02 8.84
C ASN A 158 36.35 -16.31 7.72
N ASP A 159 36.38 -15.58 6.60
CA ASP A 159 35.50 -15.83 5.45
C ASP A 159 35.94 -17.07 4.67
N ILE A 160 37.24 -17.37 4.67
CA ILE A 160 37.80 -18.54 3.97
C ILE A 160 37.59 -19.82 4.81
N ALA A 161 37.68 -19.70 6.15
CA ALA A 161 37.54 -20.83 7.07
C ALA A 161 36.08 -21.20 7.38
N SER A 162 35.12 -20.29 7.16
CA SER A 162 33.69 -20.54 7.36
C SER A 162 32.98 -21.14 6.13
N ALA A 163 33.70 -21.30 5.01
CA ALA A 163 33.18 -21.90 3.78
C ALA A 163 33.35 -23.43 3.69
N PHE A 164 33.74 -24.09 4.80
CA PHE A 164 33.83 -25.56 4.93
C PHE A 164 33.08 -26.06 6.18
#